data_AF-A0AA88JD11-F1
#
_entry.id   AF-A0AA88JD11-F1
#
_cell.length_a   1.000
_cell.length_b   1.000
_cell.length_c   1.000
_cell.angle_alpha   90.00
_cell.angle_beta   90.00
_cell.angle_gamma   90.00
#
_symmetry.space_group_name_H-M   'P 1'
#
loop_
_entity.id
_entity.type
_entity.pdbx_description
1 polymer ?
#
loop_
_entity_poly.entity_id
_entity_poly.type
_entity_poly.pdbx_seq_one_letter_code
_entity_poly.pdbx_strand_id
1 'polypeptide(L)'
;MPHTNEVPPQDNFVPLVAPQVLKVHQGIPRNFKVPLAAPALPAGIQVNPPMIREDLLYEQFREIIAAQQDEFNSLKQGSMTVLVAIKKIEQLARMCPEVVPNETKKVRRMMKMFRTDIAKQVSAGSSHPTLIADCISRAIRAEYWINQDKEVRAQIFKAKKEEKSRGEAVTA
;
A
#
# COMPACT_ATOMS: atom_id res chain seq x y z
N MET A 1 -13.66 -35.60 35.74
CA MET A 1 -12.56 -34.66 36.07
C MET A 1 -11.31 -35.48 36.28
N PRO A 2 -10.37 -35.43 35.34
CA PRO A 2 -8.99 -35.12 35.72
C PRO A 2 -8.46 -33.95 34.89
N HIS A 3 -7.91 -32.96 35.61
CA HIS A 3 -7.18 -31.83 35.06
C HIS A 3 -5.80 -32.29 34.62
N THR A 4 -5.47 -32.14 33.34
CA THR A 4 -4.09 -32.14 32.86
C THR A 4 -3.70 -30.69 32.56
N ASN A 5 -2.94 -30.12 33.49
CA ASN A 5 -2.20 -28.88 33.33
C ASN A 5 -1.04 -29.12 32.36
N GLU A 6 -1.11 -28.58 31.15
CA GLU A 6 0.08 -28.39 30.32
C GLU A 6 0.55 -26.94 30.42
N VAL A 7 1.69 -26.78 31.08
CA VAL A 7 2.46 -25.55 31.19
C VAL A 7 3.23 -25.36 29.88
N PRO A 8 3.09 -24.23 29.16
CA PRO A 8 3.96 -23.94 28.03
C PRO A 8 5.34 -23.48 28.52
N PRO A 9 6.45 -23.90 27.89
CA PRO A 9 7.77 -23.46 28.25
C PRO A 9 7.97 -21.98 27.88
N GLN A 10 8.21 -21.16 28.91
CA GLN A 10 8.87 -19.88 28.75
C GLN A 10 10.37 -20.14 28.67
N ASP A 11 11.03 -19.65 27.62
CA ASP A 11 12.38 -19.09 27.70
C ASP A 11 12.84 -18.65 26.30
N ASN A 12 13.15 -17.35 26.21
CA ASN A 12 14.30 -16.74 25.53
C ASN A 12 13.99 -15.27 25.23
N PHE A 13 13.89 -14.49 26.30
CA PHE A 13 14.15 -13.06 26.27
C PHE A 13 15.67 -12.86 26.20
N VAL A 14 16.16 -12.20 25.16
CA VAL A 14 17.52 -11.65 25.12
C VAL A 14 17.39 -10.14 24.95
N PRO A 15 17.85 -9.32 25.91
CA PRO A 15 17.82 -7.87 25.80
C PRO A 15 19.16 -7.31 25.27
N LEU A 16 19.08 -6.09 24.71
CA LEU A 16 20.19 -5.15 24.45
C LEU A 16 21.18 -5.63 23.36
N VAL A 17 21.59 -4.80 22.41
CA VAL A 17 22.62 -3.78 22.59
C VAL A 17 22.55 -2.80 21.41
N ALA A 18 22.53 -1.50 21.72
CA ALA A 18 22.77 -0.43 20.76
C ALA A 18 24.25 -0.39 20.34
N PRO A 19 24.60 -0.33 19.05
CA PRO A 19 25.97 -0.10 18.65
C PRO A 19 26.33 1.38 18.81
N GLN A 20 27.44 1.56 19.51
CA GLN A 20 27.97 2.81 20.01
C GLN A 20 28.62 3.67 18.93
N VAL A 21 28.64 4.97 19.25
CA VAL A 21 29.43 6.04 18.67
C VAL A 21 30.90 5.62 18.53
N LEU A 22 31.39 5.59 17.28
CA LEU A 22 32.81 5.40 17.00
C LEU A 22 33.56 6.71 17.27
N LYS A 23 34.27 6.77 18.40
CA LYS A 23 35.35 7.74 18.62
C LYS A 23 36.52 7.38 17.72
N VAL A 24 36.86 8.26 16.77
CA VAL A 24 38.16 8.24 16.10
C VAL A 24 39.00 9.39 16.65
N HIS A 25 39.89 9.05 17.59
CA HIS A 25 41.08 9.85 17.89
C HIS A 25 42.21 9.36 16.99
N GLN A 26 42.68 10.19 16.07
CA GLN A 26 44.05 10.07 15.56
C GLN A 26 44.64 11.44 15.23
N GLY A 27 45.71 11.77 15.96
CA GLY A 27 46.93 12.35 15.39
C GLY A 27 46.91 13.82 14.95
N ILE A 28 47.18 14.72 15.90
CA ILE A 28 47.78 16.03 15.59
C ILE A 28 49.30 15.83 15.45
N PRO A 29 49.90 16.19 14.31
CA PRO A 29 51.22 16.78 14.31
C PRO A 29 51.14 18.29 14.09
N ARG A 30 51.69 19.01 15.07
CA ARG A 30 51.93 20.46 15.05
C ARG A 30 53.03 20.80 14.02
N ASN A 31 52.95 22.03 13.53
CA ASN A 31 53.98 22.79 12.79
C ASN A 31 54.02 22.63 11.27
N PHE A 32 53.27 23.51 10.58
CA PHE A 32 53.79 24.23 9.43
C PHE A 32 53.42 25.70 9.56
N LYS A 33 54.43 26.54 9.82
CA LYS A 33 54.32 28.00 9.79
C LYS A 33 54.79 28.42 8.41
N VAL A 34 53.86 28.91 7.58
CA VAL A 34 54.17 29.54 6.29
C VAL A 34 53.69 30.98 6.37
N PRO A 35 54.55 32.00 6.21
CA PRO A 35 54.12 33.37 6.07
C PRO A 35 54.16 33.76 4.59
N LEU A 36 53.04 34.13 3.97
CA LEU A 36 53.03 35.24 3.00
C LEU A 36 51.62 35.61 2.56
N ALA A 37 51.45 36.92 2.40
CA ALA A 37 50.24 37.65 2.06
C ALA A 37 49.38 37.05 0.96
N ALA A 38 48.07 36.97 1.22
CA ALA A 38 47.05 36.85 0.18
C ALA A 38 46.80 38.25 -0.41
N PRO A 39 46.91 38.46 -1.74
CA PRO A 39 46.39 39.66 -2.36
C PRO A 39 44.85 39.66 -2.26
N ALA A 40 44.29 40.76 -1.77
CA ALA A 40 42.86 40.98 -1.74
C ALA A 40 42.29 40.91 -3.16
N LEU A 41 41.51 39.87 -3.44
CA LEU A 41 40.71 39.80 -4.66
C LEU A 41 39.59 40.83 -4.59
N PRO A 42 39.31 41.58 -5.67
CA PRO A 42 38.27 42.59 -5.69
C PRO A 42 36.90 41.94 -5.45
N ALA A 43 36.16 42.52 -4.51
CA ALA A 43 34.76 42.21 -4.28
C ALA A 43 33.95 42.53 -5.55
N GLY A 44 33.17 41.56 -6.03
CA GLY A 44 32.09 41.83 -6.97
C GLY A 44 32.13 41.04 -8.28
N ILE A 45 32.18 39.71 -8.21
CA ILE A 45 31.35 38.89 -9.10
C ILE A 45 30.77 37.77 -8.23
N GLN A 46 29.59 38.02 -7.68
CA GLN A 46 28.76 36.94 -7.14
C GLN A 46 28.23 36.18 -8.37
N VAL A 47 28.99 35.19 -8.84
CA VAL A 47 28.48 34.22 -9.79
C VAL A 47 27.44 33.42 -9.01
N ASN A 48 26.16 33.83 -9.10
CA ASN A 48 25.08 32.98 -8.63
C ASN A 48 25.20 31.66 -9.41
N PRO A 49 25.43 30.51 -8.73
CA PRO A 49 25.39 29.22 -9.42
C PRO A 49 24.00 29.06 -10.07
N PRO A 50 23.88 28.42 -11.24
CA PRO A 50 22.61 28.28 -11.94
C PRO A 50 21.65 27.42 -11.10
N MET A 51 20.82 28.11 -10.32
CA MET A 51 19.79 27.58 -9.43
C MET A 51 18.56 27.07 -10.20
N ILE A 52 18.78 26.40 -11.34
CA ILE A 52 17.71 26.04 -12.29
C ILE A 52 17.57 24.52 -12.46
N ARG A 53 18.63 23.75 -12.19
CA ARG A 53 18.60 22.28 -12.39
C ARG A 53 17.96 21.50 -11.25
N GLU A 54 18.11 21.97 -10.00
CA GLU A 54 17.50 21.31 -8.84
C GLU A 54 15.99 21.58 -8.80
N ASP A 55 15.56 22.83 -9.00
CA ASP A 55 14.14 23.20 -9.01
C ASP A 55 13.35 22.46 -10.10
N LEU A 56 13.92 22.27 -11.29
CA LEU A 56 13.26 21.52 -12.37
C LEU A 56 13.05 20.04 -12.01
N LEU A 57 14.02 19.42 -11.32
CA LEU A 57 13.92 18.04 -10.85
C LEU A 57 12.94 17.92 -9.70
N TYR A 58 12.88 18.90 -8.79
CA TYR A 58 11.88 18.94 -7.71
C TYR A 58 10.46 19.07 -8.26
N GLU A 59 10.22 19.94 -9.25
CA GLU A 59 8.90 20.06 -9.87
C GLU A 59 8.51 18.81 -10.63
N GLN A 60 9.42 18.22 -11.42
CA GLN A 60 9.15 16.96 -12.10
C GLN A 60 8.85 15.83 -11.10
N PHE A 61 9.58 15.77 -9.97
CA PHE A 61 9.34 14.80 -8.93
C PHE A 61 7.99 15.02 -8.24
N ARG A 62 7.60 16.28 -7.97
CA ARG A 62 6.27 16.62 -7.45
C ARG A 62 5.16 16.17 -8.36
N GLU A 63 5.28 16.39 -9.67
CA GLU A 63 4.29 15.94 -10.65
C GLU A 63 4.13 14.42 -10.66
N ILE A 64 5.24 13.67 -10.57
CA ILE A 64 5.21 12.20 -10.50
C ILE A 64 4.48 11.72 -9.23
N ILE A 65 4.77 12.33 -8.08
CA ILE A 65 4.09 11.98 -6.81
C ILE A 65 2.60 12.32 -6.88
N ALA A 66 2.25 13.48 -7.43
CA ALA A 66 0.85 13.88 -7.60
C ALA A 66 0.10 12.90 -8.52
N ALA A 67 0.69 12.53 -9.66
CA ALA A 67 0.09 11.56 -10.58
C ALA A 67 -0.13 10.18 -9.92
N GLN A 68 0.85 9.71 -9.13
CA GLN A 68 0.71 8.45 -8.38
C GLN A 68 -0.38 8.53 -7.29
N GLN A 69 -0.51 9.68 -6.65
CA GLN A 69 -1.57 9.92 -5.66
C GLN A 69 -2.96 9.94 -6.32
N ASP A 70 -3.07 10.53 -7.51
CA ASP A 70 -4.30 10.50 -8.30
C ASP A 70 -4.64 9.09 -8.78
N GLU A 71 -3.66 8.33 -9.25
CA GLU A 71 -3.83 6.91 -9.57
C GLU A 71 -4.31 6.12 -8.33
N PHE A 72 -3.67 6.36 -7.19
CA PHE A 72 -4.05 5.75 -5.93
C PHE A 72 -5.49 6.08 -5.55
N ASN A 73 -5.93 7.33 -5.70
CA ASN A 73 -7.26 7.83 -5.33
C ASN A 73 -8.36 7.43 -6.33
N SER A 74 -8.00 7.23 -7.59
CA SER A 74 -8.90 6.82 -8.65
C SER A 74 -9.00 5.30 -8.79
N LEU A 75 -8.07 4.52 -8.22
CA LEU A 75 -8.08 3.05 -8.30
C LEU A 75 -9.43 2.45 -7.91
N LYS A 76 -9.98 1.64 -8.81
CA LYS A 76 -11.19 0.82 -8.60
C LYS A 76 -10.87 -0.62 -8.93
N GLN A 77 -11.55 -1.54 -8.24
CA GLN A 77 -11.40 -2.97 -8.48
C GLN A 77 -11.83 -3.36 -9.91
N GLY A 78 -12.93 -2.79 -10.43
CA GLY A 78 -13.41 -3.07 -11.78
C GLY A 78 -13.66 -4.56 -12.02
N SER A 79 -13.06 -5.11 -13.08
CA SER A 79 -13.10 -6.54 -13.42
C SER A 79 -12.03 -7.38 -12.70
N MET A 80 -11.13 -6.75 -11.93
CA MET A 80 -10.06 -7.44 -11.25
C MET A 80 -10.57 -8.24 -10.04
N THR A 81 -9.89 -9.35 -9.73
CA THR A 81 -10.14 -10.06 -8.46
C THR A 81 -9.69 -9.21 -7.28
N VAL A 82 -10.28 -9.47 -6.11
CA VAL A 82 -9.95 -8.76 -4.85
C VAL A 82 -8.46 -8.81 -4.57
N LEU A 83 -7.82 -9.97 -4.75
CA LEU A 83 -6.39 -10.15 -4.51
C LEU A 83 -5.51 -9.29 -5.41
N VAL A 84 -5.83 -9.20 -6.71
CA VAL A 84 -5.02 -8.38 -7.63
C VAL A 84 -5.21 -6.90 -7.33
N ALA A 85 -6.43 -6.47 -6.98
CA ALA A 85 -6.69 -5.09 -6.55
C ALA A 85 -5.93 -4.73 -5.25
N ILE A 86 -5.87 -5.65 -4.29
CA ILE A 86 -5.08 -5.48 -3.06
C ILE A 86 -3.58 -5.37 -3.37
N LYS A 87 -3.03 -6.20 -4.26
CA LYS A 87 -1.62 -6.07 -4.63
C LYS A 87 -1.31 -4.70 -5.23
N LYS A 88 -2.18 -4.17 -6.08
CA LYS A 88 -2.02 -2.82 -6.65
C LYS A 88 -2.11 -1.72 -5.58
N ILE A 89 -3.08 -1.80 -4.67
CA ILE A 89 -3.19 -0.79 -3.61
C ILE A 89 -1.99 -0.81 -2.67
N GLU A 90 -1.40 -1.98 -2.41
CA GLU A 90 -0.17 -2.11 -1.62
C GLU A 90 1.05 -1.55 -2.33
N GLN A 91 1.19 -1.78 -3.64
CA GLN A 91 2.26 -1.20 -4.44
C GLN A 91 2.19 0.32 -4.44
N LEU A 92 1.02 0.90 -4.73
CA LEU A 92 0.84 2.34 -4.73
C LEU A 92 1.01 2.96 -3.34
N ALA A 93 0.56 2.29 -2.28
CA ALA A 93 0.77 2.76 -0.91
C ALA A 93 2.26 2.81 -0.50
N ARG A 94 3.12 1.98 -1.09
CA ARG A 94 4.59 2.05 -0.88
C ARG A 94 5.22 3.24 -1.60
N MET A 95 4.68 3.60 -2.77
CA MET A 95 5.15 4.75 -3.55
C MET A 95 4.68 6.09 -2.96
N CYS A 96 3.55 6.09 -2.26
CA CYS A 96 2.93 7.30 -1.71
C CYS A 96 2.66 7.17 -0.19
N PRO A 97 3.70 7.08 0.66
CA PRO A 97 3.53 6.85 2.10
C PRO A 97 2.76 7.98 2.81
N GLU A 98 2.87 9.22 2.34
CA GLU A 98 2.19 10.38 2.93
C GLU A 98 0.66 10.36 2.75
N VAL A 99 0.18 9.65 1.72
CA VAL A 99 -1.25 9.59 1.35
C VAL A 99 -2.02 8.62 2.26
N VAL A 100 -1.33 7.62 2.78
CA VAL A 100 -1.91 6.57 3.63
C VAL A 100 -1.07 6.38 4.89
N PRO A 101 -1.01 7.40 5.76
CA PRO A 101 -0.12 7.37 6.92
C PRO A 101 -0.56 6.32 7.95
N ASN A 102 -1.86 5.99 7.99
CA ASN A 102 -2.45 5.16 9.04
C ASN A 102 -3.28 4.01 8.46
N GLU A 103 -3.35 2.91 9.21
CA GLU A 103 -4.12 1.72 8.85
C GLU A 103 -5.60 2.03 8.56
N THR A 104 -6.24 2.84 9.39
CA THR A 104 -7.65 3.24 9.20
C THR A 104 -7.89 3.95 7.85
N LYS A 105 -6.95 4.79 7.41
CA LYS A 105 -7.04 5.47 6.10
C LYS A 105 -6.88 4.46 4.96
N LYS A 106 -6.00 3.47 5.13
CA LYS A 106 -5.82 2.37 4.16
C LYS A 106 -7.09 1.53 4.04
N VAL A 107 -7.72 1.17 5.16
CA VAL A 107 -8.98 0.43 5.16
C VAL A 107 -10.10 1.22 4.48
N ARG A 108 -10.26 2.50 4.81
CA ARG A 108 -11.24 3.37 4.14
C ARG A 108 -11.00 3.46 2.63
N ARG A 109 -9.74 3.51 2.20
CA ARG A 109 -9.39 3.51 0.78
C ARG A 109 -9.73 2.17 0.12
N MET A 110 -9.38 1.04 0.75
CA MET A 110 -9.74 -0.30 0.26
C MET A 110 -11.27 -0.43 0.07
N MET A 111 -12.06 0.05 1.03
CA MET A 111 -13.53 0.05 0.93
C MET A 111 -14.04 0.88 -0.26
N LYS A 112 -13.41 2.01 -0.58
CA LYS A 112 -13.76 2.82 -1.77
C LYS A 112 -13.29 2.20 -3.09
N MET A 113 -12.28 1.33 -3.04
CA MET A 113 -11.72 0.64 -4.20
C MET A 113 -12.58 -0.57 -4.60
N PHE A 114 -13.10 -1.33 -3.62
CA PHE A 114 -13.90 -2.52 -3.89
C PHE A 114 -15.14 -2.23 -4.71
N ARG A 115 -15.59 -3.25 -5.46
CA ARG A 115 -16.91 -3.22 -6.12
C ARG A 115 -18.01 -3.05 -5.08
N THR A 116 -19.11 -2.41 -5.47
CA THR A 116 -20.20 -2.06 -4.56
C THR A 116 -20.84 -3.27 -3.89
N ASP A 117 -20.95 -4.40 -4.58
CA ASP A 117 -21.46 -5.67 -4.05
C ASP A 117 -20.55 -6.24 -2.95
N ILE A 118 -19.25 -6.25 -3.20
CA ILE A 118 -18.24 -6.68 -2.22
C ILE A 118 -18.18 -5.71 -1.04
N ALA A 119 -18.13 -4.39 -1.29
CA ALA A 119 -18.05 -3.37 -0.25
C ALA A 119 -19.25 -3.46 0.72
N LYS A 120 -20.47 -3.69 0.20
CA LYS A 120 -21.66 -3.93 1.01
C LYS A 120 -21.50 -5.13 1.94
N GLN A 121 -21.01 -6.25 1.42
CA GLN A 121 -20.77 -7.47 2.20
C GLN A 121 -19.66 -7.28 3.24
N VAL A 122 -18.60 -6.54 2.90
CA VAL A 122 -17.51 -6.25 3.84
C VAL A 122 -17.98 -5.33 4.98
N SER A 123 -18.85 -4.36 4.67
CA SER A 123 -19.49 -3.49 5.67
C SER A 123 -20.59 -4.19 6.46
N ALA A 124 -21.15 -5.29 5.93
CA ALA A 124 -22.18 -6.05 6.62
C ALA A 124 -21.55 -6.78 7.82
N GLY A 125 -22.09 -6.54 9.00
CA GLY A 125 -21.61 -7.08 10.27
C GLY A 125 -21.92 -6.15 11.43
N SER A 126 -21.54 -6.57 12.64
CA SER A 126 -21.71 -5.76 13.85
C SER A 126 -20.86 -4.49 13.87
N SER A 127 -19.71 -4.52 13.18
CA SER A 127 -18.81 -3.37 13.06
C SER A 127 -18.14 -3.30 11.69
N HIS A 128 -17.83 -2.05 11.30
CA HIS A 128 -16.97 -1.78 10.15
C HIS A 128 -15.55 -2.29 10.42
N PRO A 129 -14.85 -2.82 9.40
CA PRO A 129 -13.47 -3.25 9.56
C PRO A 129 -12.59 -2.04 9.91
N THR A 130 -11.78 -2.20 10.96
CA THR A 130 -10.78 -1.20 11.38
C THR A 130 -9.37 -1.63 11.01
N LEU A 131 -9.14 -2.94 10.88
CA LEU A 131 -7.88 -3.56 10.52
C LEU A 131 -7.86 -3.96 9.04
N ILE A 132 -6.69 -3.88 8.41
CA ILE A 132 -6.50 -4.28 7.01
C ILE A 132 -6.76 -5.78 6.84
N ALA A 133 -6.27 -6.60 7.77
CA ALA A 133 -6.43 -8.05 7.70
C ALA A 133 -7.91 -8.46 7.67
N ASP A 134 -8.73 -7.88 8.56
CA ASP A 134 -10.18 -8.15 8.60
C ASP A 134 -10.88 -7.69 7.31
N CYS A 135 -10.53 -6.50 6.81
CA CYS A 135 -11.03 -5.99 5.54
C CYS A 135 -10.75 -6.94 4.37
N ILE A 136 -9.51 -7.43 4.26
CA ILE A 136 -9.08 -8.36 3.22
C ILE A 136 -9.81 -9.71 3.35
N SER A 137 -9.82 -10.31 4.55
CA SER A 137 -10.47 -11.60 4.78
C SER A 137 -11.97 -11.57 4.51
N ARG A 138 -12.66 -10.47 4.83
CA ARG A 138 -14.07 -10.29 4.47
C ARG A 138 -14.25 -10.12 2.96
N ALA A 139 -13.39 -9.35 2.30
CA ALA A 139 -13.49 -9.10 0.86
C ALA A 139 -13.28 -10.37 0.02
N ILE A 140 -12.31 -11.21 0.39
CA ILE A 140 -12.05 -12.49 -0.28
C ILE A 140 -13.26 -13.43 -0.13
N ARG A 141 -13.81 -13.54 1.08
CA ARG A 141 -15.02 -14.36 1.32
C ARG A 141 -16.22 -13.84 0.53
N ALA A 142 -16.42 -12.52 0.50
CA ALA A 142 -17.50 -11.90 -0.26
C ALA A 142 -17.35 -12.18 -1.77
N GLU A 143 -16.15 -12.03 -2.33
CA GLU A 143 -15.89 -12.32 -3.75
C GLU A 143 -16.18 -13.78 -4.10
N TYR A 144 -15.79 -14.72 -3.23
CA TYR A 144 -16.07 -16.14 -3.41
C TYR A 144 -17.58 -16.41 -3.52
N TRP A 145 -18.37 -15.99 -2.51
CA TRP A 145 -19.81 -16.26 -2.49
C TRP A 145 -20.56 -15.52 -3.60
N ILE A 146 -20.19 -14.29 -3.91
CA ILE A 146 -20.78 -13.54 -5.01
C ILE A 146 -20.54 -14.24 -6.36
N ASN A 147 -19.35 -14.80 -6.57
CA ASN A 147 -19.05 -15.52 -7.81
C ASN A 147 -19.80 -16.85 -7.89
N GLN A 148 -19.93 -17.58 -6.78
CA GLN A 148 -20.75 -18.79 -6.71
C GLN A 148 -22.22 -18.50 -7.06
N ASP A 149 -22.81 -17.44 -6.47
CA ASP A 149 -24.18 -17.03 -6.76
C ASP A 149 -24.39 -16.67 -8.24
N LYS A 150 -23.41 -16.00 -8.85
CA LYS A 150 -23.46 -15.63 -10.28
C LYS A 150 -23.45 -16.89 -11.16
N GLU A 151 -22.63 -17.87 -10.84
CA GLU A 151 -22.55 -19.13 -11.58
C GLU A 151 -23.85 -19.93 -11.48
N VAL A 152 -24.40 -20.07 -10.26
CA VAL A 152 -25.70 -20.75 -10.05
C VAL A 152 -26.82 -20.07 -10.85
N ARG A 153 -26.88 -18.74 -10.84
CA ARG A 153 -27.87 -17.97 -11.63
C ARG A 153 -27.68 -18.17 -13.13
N ALA A 154 -26.43 -18.21 -13.60
CA ALA A 154 -26.13 -18.46 -15.01
C ALA A 154 -26.58 -19.85 -15.44
N GLN A 155 -26.40 -20.87 -14.60
CA GLN A 155 -26.87 -22.24 -14.86
C GLN A 155 -28.40 -22.32 -14.90
N ILE A 156 -29.10 -21.70 -13.95
CA ILE A 156 -30.56 -21.64 -13.95
C ILE A 156 -31.09 -20.96 -15.22
N PHE A 157 -30.44 -19.86 -15.64
CA PHE A 157 -30.83 -19.16 -16.86
C PHE A 157 -30.62 -20.00 -18.12
N LYS A 158 -29.50 -20.72 -18.21
CA LYS A 158 -29.23 -21.66 -19.32
C LYS A 158 -30.27 -22.78 -19.37
N ALA A 159 -30.56 -23.42 -18.23
CA ALA A 159 -31.55 -24.49 -18.14
C ALA A 159 -32.96 -24.03 -18.57
N LYS A 160 -33.41 -22.86 -18.12
CA LYS A 160 -34.70 -22.29 -18.55
C LYS A 160 -34.76 -21.99 -20.04
N LYS A 161 -33.66 -21.52 -20.63
CA LYS A 161 -33.58 -21.24 -22.06
C LYS A 161 -33.67 -22.55 -22.88
N GLU A 162 -32.99 -23.59 -22.43
CA GLU A 162 -33.01 -24.92 -23.06
C GLU A 162 -34.40 -25.57 -22.97
N GLU A 163 -35.06 -25.50 -21.81
CA GLU A 163 -36.42 -26.00 -21.62
C GLU A 163 -37.42 -25.33 -22.57
N LYS A 164 -37.34 -24.00 -22.70
CA LYS A 164 -38.20 -23.25 -23.65
C LYS A 164 -37.97 -23.68 -25.10
N SER A 165 -36.70 -23.84 -25.51
CA SER A 165 -36.38 -24.29 -26.87
C SER A 165 -36.81 -25.73 -27.15
N ARG A 166 -36.82 -26.61 -26.14
CA ARG A 166 -37.30 -27.99 -26.27
C ARG A 166 -38.82 -28.07 -26.33
N GLY A 167 -39.52 -27.23 -25.57
CA GLY A 167 -40.99 -27.15 -25.61
C GLY A 167 -41.52 -26.70 -26.96
N GLU A 168 -40.90 -25.67 -27.56
CA GLU A 168 -41.27 -25.15 -28.88
C GLU A 168 -41.02 -26.17 -30.01
N ALA A 169 -39.98 -27.01 -29.88
CA ALA A 169 -39.64 -28.05 -30.86
C ALA A 169 -40.53 -29.30 -30.80
N VAL A 170 -41.26 -29.53 -29.71
CA VAL A 170 -42.15 -30.71 -29.54
C VAL A 170 -43.59 -30.40 -29.99
N THR A 171 -43.96 -29.12 -30.09
CA THR A 171 -45.29 -28.66 -30.53
C THR A 171 -45.36 -28.26 -32.00
N ALA A 172 -44.25 -28.35 -32.75
CA ALA A 172 -44.17 -28.08 -34.19
C ALA A 172 -44.08 -29.38 -34.98
#